data_AF-A0A7W1HD66-F1
#
_entry.id   AF-A0A7W1HD66-F1
#
_cell.length_a   1.000
_cell.length_b   1.000
_cell.length_c   1.000
_cell.angle_alpha   90.00
_cell.angle_beta   90.00
_cell.angle_gamma   90.00
#
_symmetry.space_group_name_H-M   'P 1'
#
loop_
_entity.id
_entity.type
_entity.pdbx_description
1 polymer ?
#
loop_
_entity_poly.entity_id
_entity_poly.type
_entity_poly.pdbx_seq_one_letter_code
_entity_poly.pdbx_strand_id
1 'polypeptide(L)'
;MKKITVSVLFLMALVSLIAAQRKRPPAKPKPKPIIFAVLNDGQTLEPIAAIDKGKLVATVGGDSEPKPLTAFVNTYYKPQTTYNLIFGGAMNGKVTIKSSNPNSD
;
A
#
# COMPACT_ATOMS: atom_id res chain seq x y z
N MET A 1 -46.93 42.42 2.73
CA MET A 1 -45.64 42.21 3.44
C MET A 1 -45.34 40.72 3.70
N LYS A 2 -45.43 39.84 2.68
CA LYS A 2 -45.23 38.37 2.83
C LYS A 2 -44.17 37.77 1.90
N LYS A 3 -43.56 38.57 1.01
CA LYS A 3 -42.63 38.09 -0.03
C LYS A 3 -41.15 38.14 0.37
N ILE A 4 -40.80 38.86 1.44
CA ILE A 4 -39.40 39.09 1.84
C ILE A 4 -38.84 37.92 2.67
N THR A 5 -39.68 37.21 3.41
CA THR A 5 -39.25 36.14 4.33
C THR A 5 -38.80 34.86 3.61
N VAL A 6 -39.34 34.58 2.41
CA VAL A 6 -39.00 33.37 1.64
C VAL A 6 -37.61 33.48 0.99
N SER A 7 -37.22 34.68 0.55
CA SER A 7 -35.91 34.90 -0.10
C SER A 7 -34.73 34.78 0.86
N VAL A 8 -34.90 35.15 2.13
CA VAL A 8 -33.82 35.03 3.14
C VAL A 8 -33.58 33.56 3.53
N LEU A 9 -34.65 32.76 3.62
CA LEU A 9 -34.55 31.33 3.92
C LEU A 9 -33.86 30.56 2.78
N PHE A 10 -34.14 30.94 1.53
CA PHE A 10 -33.53 30.33 0.36
C PHE A 10 -32.03 30.65 0.25
N LEU A 11 -31.64 31.88 0.61
CA LEU A 11 -30.24 32.29 0.59
C LEU A 11 -29.41 31.57 1.68
N MET A 12 -29.97 31.36 2.87
CA MET A 12 -29.30 30.57 3.92
C MET A 12 -29.12 29.09 3.55
N ALA A 13 -30.06 28.49 2.82
CA ALA A 13 -29.93 27.11 2.36
C ALA A 13 -28.79 26.91 1.36
N LEU A 14 -28.48 27.91 0.52
CA LEU A 14 -27.39 27.84 -0.45
C LEU A 14 -25.99 27.92 0.19
N VAL A 15 -25.82 28.64 1.30
CA VAL A 15 -24.51 28.75 1.98
C VAL A 15 -24.10 27.42 2.62
N SER A 16 -25.08 26.65 3.12
CA SER A 16 -24.87 25.34 3.74
C SER A 16 -24.36 24.26 2.77
N LEU A 17 -24.68 24.38 1.47
CA LEU A 17 -24.23 23.43 0.44
C LEU A 17 -22.74 23.57 0.09
N ILE A 18 -22.15 24.76 0.29
CA ILE A 18 -20.74 25.03 -0.02
C ILE A 18 -19.81 24.45 1.05
N ALA A 19 -20.25 24.43 2.31
CA ALA A 19 -19.47 23.89 3.44
C ALA A 19 -19.33 22.35 3.43
N ALA A 20 -20.11 21.64 2.61
CA ALA A 20 -20.12 20.17 2.56
C ALA A 20 -19.11 19.56 1.57
N GLN A 21 -18.46 20.35 0.71
CA GLN A 21 -17.41 19.86 -0.19
C GLN A 21 -16.07 19.71 0.54
N ARG A 22 -15.98 18.75 1.47
CA ARG A 22 -14.68 18.32 1.99
C ARG A 22 -13.88 17.70 0.85
N LYS A 23 -12.75 18.34 0.49
CA LYS A 23 -11.78 17.77 -0.45
C LYS A 23 -11.42 16.36 0.02
N ARG A 24 -11.67 15.37 -0.85
CA ARG A 24 -11.26 13.98 -0.61
C ARG A 24 -9.74 13.98 -0.40
N PRO A 25 -9.22 13.35 0.67
CA PRO A 25 -7.78 13.27 0.87
C PRO A 25 -7.13 12.64 -0.37
N PRO A 26 -5.93 13.09 -0.77
CA PRO A 26 -5.22 12.49 -1.89
C PRO A 26 -5.03 11.00 -1.64
N ALA A 27 -5.22 10.20 -2.68
CA ALA A 27 -4.98 8.76 -2.61
C ALA A 27 -3.52 8.52 -2.23
N LYS A 28 -3.28 7.62 -1.26
CA LYS A 28 -1.92 7.23 -0.90
C LYS A 28 -1.24 6.56 -2.11
N PRO A 29 0.06 6.79 -2.34
CA PRO A 29 0.81 6.09 -3.37
C PRO A 29 0.68 4.57 -3.19
N LYS A 30 0.47 3.84 -4.29
CA LYS A 30 0.48 2.37 -4.24
C LYS A 30 1.91 1.88 -4.05
N PRO A 31 2.14 0.83 -3.24
CA PRO A 31 3.44 0.18 -3.14
C PRO A 31 3.93 -0.31 -4.50
N LYS A 32 5.25 -0.28 -4.72
CA LYS A 32 5.87 -0.85 -5.91
C LYS A 32 5.77 -2.38 -5.86
N PRO A 33 5.60 -3.10 -6.99
CA PRO A 33 5.72 -4.55 -6.98
C PRO A 33 7.11 -4.99 -6.52
N ILE A 34 7.18 -6.02 -5.70
CA ILE A 34 8.43 -6.62 -5.22
C ILE A 34 8.52 -8.06 -5.74
N ILE A 35 9.74 -8.47 -6.07
CA ILE A 35 10.10 -9.85 -6.39
C ILE A 35 10.84 -10.41 -5.18
N PHE A 36 10.39 -11.57 -4.73
CA PHE A 36 11.00 -12.33 -3.64
C PHE A 36 11.61 -13.61 -4.19
N ALA A 37 12.74 -14.01 -3.62
CA ALA A 37 13.19 -15.39 -3.65
C ALA A 37 12.49 -16.17 -2.54
N VAL A 38 12.02 -17.37 -2.84
CA VAL A 38 11.69 -18.38 -1.82
C VAL A 38 12.99 -19.13 -1.54
N LEU A 39 13.43 -19.12 -0.28
CA LEU A 39 14.67 -19.81 0.09
C LEU A 39 14.50 -21.33 0.06
N ASN A 40 15.61 -22.05 0.17
CA ASN A 40 15.67 -23.51 0.13
C ASN A 40 14.83 -24.19 1.23
N ASP A 41 14.51 -23.48 2.31
CA ASP A 41 13.62 -23.94 3.39
C ASP A 41 12.13 -23.95 3.01
N GLY A 42 11.76 -23.35 1.86
CA GLY A 42 10.39 -23.21 1.39
C GLY A 42 9.50 -22.30 2.25
N GLN A 43 10.07 -21.61 3.23
CA GLN A 43 9.34 -20.89 4.28
C GLN A 43 9.76 -19.43 4.38
N THR A 44 10.99 -19.12 3.99
CA THR A 44 11.55 -17.78 4.07
C THR A 44 11.47 -17.10 2.70
N LEU A 45 11.02 -15.83 2.72
CA LEU A 45 11.03 -14.95 1.56
C LEU A 45 12.09 -13.88 1.72
N GLU A 46 12.98 -13.76 0.74
CA GLU A 46 14.00 -12.71 0.70
C GLU A 46 13.74 -11.77 -0.47
N PRO A 47 13.73 -10.43 -0.27
CA PRO A 47 13.47 -9.49 -1.35
C PRO A 47 14.70 -9.36 -2.24
N ILE A 48 14.54 -9.56 -3.55
CA ILE A 48 15.66 -9.52 -4.51
C ILE A 48 15.60 -8.33 -5.47
N ALA A 49 14.40 -7.80 -5.74
CA ALA A 49 14.23 -6.61 -6.56
C ALA A 49 12.86 -5.96 -6.35
N ALA A 50 12.78 -4.66 -6.64
CA ALA A 50 11.52 -3.97 -6.88
C ALA A 50 11.34 -3.71 -8.38
N ILE A 51 10.10 -3.62 -8.83
CA ILE A 51 9.78 -3.18 -10.19
C ILE A 51 9.45 -1.70 -10.17
N ASP A 52 10.26 -0.91 -10.87
CA ASP A 52 10.02 0.52 -11.09
C ASP A 52 10.07 0.83 -12.58
N LYS A 53 8.97 1.37 -13.12
CA LYS A 53 8.82 1.69 -14.55
C LYS A 53 9.21 0.54 -15.48
N GLY A 54 8.85 -0.70 -15.11
CA GLY A 54 9.14 -1.91 -15.88
C GLY A 54 10.59 -2.40 -15.79
N LYS A 55 11.42 -1.81 -14.93
CA LYS A 55 12.81 -2.23 -14.69
C LYS A 55 12.98 -2.76 -13.28
N LEU A 56 13.95 -3.66 -13.13
CA LEU A 56 14.40 -4.10 -11.81
C LEU A 56 15.25 -3.01 -11.18
N VAL A 57 14.93 -2.67 -9.94
CA VAL A 57 15.73 -1.78 -9.11
C VAL A 57 16.04 -2.47 -7.78
N ALA A 58 17.15 -2.08 -7.15
CA ALA A 58 17.53 -2.58 -5.85
C ALA A 58 16.42 -2.35 -4.82
N THR A 59 16.30 -3.28 -3.89
CA THR A 59 15.37 -3.25 -2.76
C THR A 59 16.17 -3.23 -1.46
N VAL A 60 15.49 -3.08 -0.32
CA VAL A 60 16.14 -3.26 0.98
C VAL A 60 16.71 -4.67 1.10
N GLY A 61 17.92 -4.79 1.60
CA GLY A 61 18.61 -6.04 1.93
C GLY A 61 18.88 -6.14 3.44
N GLY A 62 19.53 -7.22 3.88
CA GLY A 62 19.90 -7.42 5.29
C GLY A 62 20.90 -6.39 5.84
N ASP A 63 21.53 -5.60 4.97
CA ASP A 63 22.46 -4.51 5.30
C ASP A 63 21.78 -3.12 5.33
N SER A 64 20.47 -3.06 5.10
CA SER A 64 19.74 -1.80 5.04
C SER A 64 19.51 -1.19 6.41
N GLU A 65 19.59 0.14 6.49
CA GLU A 65 19.29 0.90 7.71
C GLU A 65 17.93 0.49 8.35
N PRO A 66 17.81 0.49 9.70
CA PRO A 66 16.63 -0.04 10.40
C PRO A 66 15.29 0.64 10.04
N LYS A 67 15.32 1.93 9.70
CA LYS A 67 14.12 2.71 9.35
C LYS A 67 13.54 2.28 7.98
N PRO A 68 14.34 2.26 6.89
CA PRO A 68 13.92 1.64 5.62
C PRO A 68 13.41 0.20 5.77
N LEU A 69 14.07 -0.62 6.60
CA LEU A 69 13.70 -2.02 6.80
C LEU A 69 12.31 -2.19 7.43
N THR A 70 12.04 -1.47 8.54
CA THR A 70 10.74 -1.54 9.22
C THR A 70 9.59 -1.10 8.29
N ALA A 71 9.79 -0.03 7.53
CA ALA A 71 8.78 0.44 6.58
C ALA A 71 8.51 -0.58 5.47
N PHE A 72 9.56 -1.26 5.00
CA PHE A 72 9.46 -2.30 4.00
C PHE A 72 8.71 -3.54 4.51
N VAL A 73 9.11 -4.05 5.68
CA VAL A 73 8.44 -5.20 6.34
C VAL A 73 6.96 -4.90 6.56
N ASN A 74 6.64 -3.72 7.10
CA ASN A 74 5.27 -3.29 7.29
C ASN A 74 4.48 -3.13 5.99
N THR A 75 5.13 -2.96 4.85
CA THR A 75 4.46 -2.81 3.56
C THR A 75 4.20 -4.17 2.91
N TYR A 76 5.21 -5.06 2.90
CA TYR A 76 5.19 -6.26 2.07
C TYR A 76 5.12 -7.58 2.84
N TYR A 77 5.46 -7.61 4.12
CA TYR A 77 5.41 -8.82 4.94
C TYR A 77 4.24 -8.82 5.92
N LYS A 78 3.14 -8.11 5.61
CA LYS A 78 1.95 -8.18 6.46
C LYS A 78 1.39 -9.61 6.46
N PRO A 79 1.09 -10.20 7.63
CA PRO A 79 0.44 -11.50 7.70
C PRO A 79 -0.81 -11.58 6.81
N GLN A 80 -1.05 -12.76 6.23
CA GLN A 80 -2.11 -13.03 5.26
C GLN A 80 -1.95 -12.35 3.89
N THR A 81 -0.89 -11.56 3.66
CA THR A 81 -0.55 -11.11 2.31
C THR A 81 -0.18 -12.32 1.46
N THR A 82 -0.74 -12.40 0.26
CA THR A 82 -0.50 -13.52 -0.65
C THR A 82 0.14 -13.02 -1.94
N TYR A 83 1.21 -13.71 -2.34
CA TYR A 83 1.95 -13.48 -3.58
C TYR A 83 1.80 -14.67 -4.53
N ASN A 84 1.91 -14.41 -5.83
CA ASN A 84 1.97 -15.49 -6.82
C ASN A 84 3.34 -16.15 -6.75
N LEU A 85 3.38 -17.48 -6.69
CA LEU A 85 4.60 -18.24 -6.84
C LEU A 85 4.86 -18.44 -8.32
N ILE A 86 6.06 -18.12 -8.78
CA ILE A 86 6.51 -18.40 -10.15
C ILE A 86 7.68 -19.37 -10.04
N PHE A 87 7.60 -20.50 -10.72
CA PHE A 87 8.66 -21.51 -10.79
C PHE A 87 8.71 -22.09 -12.20
N GLY A 88 9.92 -22.24 -12.76
CA GLY A 88 10.10 -22.73 -14.12
C GLY A 88 9.47 -21.83 -15.20
N GLY A 89 9.33 -20.53 -14.94
CA GLY A 89 8.75 -19.56 -15.88
C GLY A 89 7.22 -19.53 -15.94
N ALA A 90 6.52 -20.30 -15.11
CA ALA A 90 5.07 -20.32 -15.03
C ALA A 90 4.57 -20.06 -13.61
N MET A 91 3.31 -19.61 -13.51
CA MET A 91 2.62 -19.48 -12.23
C MET A 91 2.42 -20.87 -11.63
N ASN A 92 2.92 -21.08 -10.42
CA ASN A 92 2.95 -22.36 -9.72
C ASN A 92 2.37 -22.25 -8.31
N GLY A 93 1.20 -21.60 -8.20
CA GLY A 93 0.49 -21.43 -6.93
C GLY A 93 0.73 -20.09 -6.26
N LYS A 94 0.62 -20.07 -4.92
CA LYS A 94 0.68 -18.85 -4.11
C LYS A 94 1.46 -19.07 -2.82
N VAL A 95 2.16 -18.03 -2.37
CA VAL A 95 2.81 -17.99 -1.06
C VAL A 95 2.08 -16.99 -0.18
N THR A 96 1.77 -17.37 1.05
CA THR A 96 1.09 -16.51 2.03
C THR A 96 2.03 -16.21 3.18
N ILE A 97 2.17 -14.93 3.52
CA ILE A 97 2.94 -14.50 4.69
C ILE A 97 2.23 -14.97 5.96
N LYS A 98 2.90 -15.80 6.76
CA LYS A 98 2.40 -16.23 8.07
C LYS A 98 2.80 -15.28 9.19
N SER A 99 4.05 -14.82 9.17
CA SER A 99 4.62 -13.93 10.17
C SER A 99 5.73 -13.09 9.57
N SER A 100 6.11 -12.03 10.27
CA SER A 100 7.23 -11.15 9.92
C SER A 100 7.80 -10.55 11.19
N ASN A 101 9.12 -10.56 11.36
CA ASN A 101 9.77 -9.87 12.46
C ASN A 101 10.76 -8.84 11.91
N PRO A 102 10.44 -7.52 11.94
CA PRO A 102 11.36 -6.48 11.51
C PRO A 102 12.55 -6.27 12.47
N ASN A 103 12.55 -6.95 13.63
CA ASN A 103 13.57 -6.84 14.67
C ASN A 103 14.31 -8.16 14.93
N SER A 104 14.18 -9.19 14.06
CA SER A 104 15.02 -10.39 14.19
C SER A 104 16.34 -10.17 13.46
N ASP A 105 17.27 -9.51 14.14
CA ASP A 105 18.70 -9.73 13.96
C ASP A 105 19.18 -10.72 15.04
#